data_AF-A0A961KYN3-F1
#
_entry.id   AF-A0A961KYN3-F1
#
_cell.length_a   1.000
_cell.length_b   1.000
_cell.length_c   1.000
_cell.angle_alpha   90.00
_cell.angle_beta   90.00
_cell.angle_gamma   90.00
#
_symmetry.space_group_name_H-M   'P 1'
#
loop_
_entity.id
_entity.type
_entity.pdbx_description
1 polymer ?
#
loop_
_entity_poly.entity_id
_entity_poly.type
_entity_poly.pdbx_seq_one_letter_code
_entity_poly.pdbx_strand_id
1 'polypeptide(L)' 'MYLPENDAQMFDILTELRVYAAMNSLPRLAESLDDALVLLASDNRCGAREAVAAAFCQDKF' A
#
# COMPACT_ATOMS: atom_id res chain seq x y z
N MET A 1 15.52 9.06 -9.73
CA MET A 1 14.99 8.45 -8.48
C MET A 1 14.51 7.06 -8.82
N TYR A 2 14.84 6.07 -8.00
CA TYR A 2 14.33 4.71 -8.19
C TYR A 2 12.81 4.71 -7.97
N LEU A 3 12.07 4.19 -8.93
CA LEU A 3 10.64 3.90 -8.77
C LEU A 3 10.53 2.65 -7.90
N PRO A 4 9.63 2.59 -6.91
CA PRO A 4 9.46 1.40 -6.09
C PRO A 4 9.13 0.17 -6.94
N GLU A 5 9.76 -0.96 -6.64
CA GLU A 5 9.68 -2.21 -7.41
C GLU A 5 8.41 -3.01 -7.11
N ASN A 6 7.79 -2.79 -5.93
CA ASN A 6 6.55 -3.45 -5.53
C ASN A 6 5.76 -2.63 -4.51
N ASP A 7 4.50 -3.02 -4.30
CA ASP A 7 3.55 -2.33 -3.41
C ASP A 7 3.98 -2.37 -1.94
N ALA A 8 4.74 -3.37 -1.52
CA ALA A 8 5.27 -3.46 -0.15
C ALA A 8 6.32 -2.37 0.10
N GLN A 9 7.27 -2.21 -0.82
CA GLN A 9 8.29 -1.16 -0.75
C GLN A 9 7.64 0.24 -0.83
N MET A 10 6.61 0.39 -1.67
CA MET A 10 5.86 1.65 -1.74
C MET A 10 5.12 1.95 -0.43
N PHE A 11 4.55 0.94 0.22
CA PHE A 11 3.89 1.08 1.53
C PHE A 11 4.87 1.53 2.62
N ASP A 12 6.07 0.94 2.66
CA ASP A 12 7.11 1.31 3.61
C ASP A 12 7.55 2.77 3.42
N ILE A 13 7.80 3.18 2.18
CA ILE A 13 8.18 4.56 1.83
C ILE A 13 7.10 5.55 2.27
N LEU A 14 5.83 5.27 1.98
CA LEU A 14 4.71 6.14 2.37
C LEU A 14 4.55 6.22 3.89
N THR A 15 4.82 5.12 4.60
CA THR A 15 4.79 5.08 6.07
C THR A 15 5.88 5.96 6.68
N GLU A 16 7.11 5.86 6.18
CA GLU A 16 8.22 6.71 6.62
C GLU A 16 7.94 8.20 6.36
N LEU A 17 7.41 8.53 5.17
CA LEU A 17 7.03 9.90 4.82
C LEU A 17 5.92 10.44 5.72
N ARG A 18 4.96 9.61 6.13
CA ARG A 18 3.88 10.01 7.03
C ARG A 18 4.41 10.34 8.43
N VAL A 19 5.34 9.53 8.94
CA VAL A 19 6.04 9.82 10.21
C VAL A 19 6.82 11.13 10.11
N TYR A 20 7.57 11.33 9.02
CA TYR A 20 8.30 12.58 8.79
C TYR A 20 7.36 13.79 8.76
N ALA A 21 6.23 13.71 8.05
CA ALA A 21 5.24 14.77 7.98
C ALA A 21 4.66 15.11 9.36
N ALA A 22 4.36 14.09 10.18
CA ALA A 22 3.90 14.27 11.55
C ALA A 22 4.96 14.96 12.44
N MET A 23 6.23 14.54 12.34
CA MET A 23 7.33 15.14 13.11
C MET A 23 7.59 16.60 12.74
N ASN A 24 7.33 16.99 11.48
CA ASN A 24 7.55 18.34 10.98
C ASN A 24 6.31 19.24 11.04
N SER A 25 5.26 18.82 11.75
CA SER A 25 4.00 19.57 11.86
C SER A 25 3.37 19.91 10.50
N LEU A 26 3.36 18.93 9.58
CA LEU A 26 2.73 19.00 8.26
C LEU A 26 1.43 18.18 8.24
N PRO A 27 0.35 18.60 8.93
CA PRO A 27 -0.83 17.77 9.17
C PRO A 27 -1.55 17.37 7.89
N ARG A 28 -1.73 18.30 6.95
CA ARG A 28 -2.42 18.03 5.67
C ARG A 28 -1.67 17.00 4.82
N LEU A 29 -0.34 16.99 4.88
CA LEU A 29 0.48 16.01 4.18
C LEU A 29 0.37 14.64 4.84
N ALA A 30 0.41 14.60 6.18
CA ALA A 30 0.24 13.34 6.92
C ALA A 30 -1.14 12.71 6.65
N GLU A 31 -2.21 13.52 6.60
CA GLU A 31 -3.57 13.07 6.23
C GLU A 31 -3.61 12.50 4.81
N SER A 32 -3.03 13.20 3.84
CA SER A 32 -3.02 12.74 2.44
C SER A 32 -2.22 11.44 2.27
N LEU A 33 -1.16 11.25 3.06
CA LEU A 33 -0.37 10.03 3.08
C LEU A 33 -1.11 8.87 3.76
N ASP A 34 -1.87 9.13 4.82
CA ASP A 34 -2.73 8.13 5.44
C ASP A 34 -3.81 7.63 4.47
N ASP A 35 -4.46 8.53 3.73
CA ASP A 35 -5.44 8.15 2.70
C ASP A 35 -4.80 7.27 1.61
N ALA A 36 -3.60 7.64 1.15
CA ALA A 36 -2.85 6.86 0.16
C ALA A 36 -2.48 5.45 0.67
N LEU A 37 -2.06 5.34 1.93
CA LEU A 37 -1.76 4.05 2.58
C LEU A 37 -3.00 3.16 2.68
N VAL A 38 -4.16 3.72 2.99
CA VAL A 38 -5.44 2.99 3.04
C VAL A 38 -5.84 2.47 1.66
N LEU A 39 -5.68 3.30 0.62
CA LEU A 39 -5.96 2.90 -0.76
C LEU A 39 -5.02 1.77 -1.21
N LEU A 40 -3.71 1.92 -1.00
CA LEU A 40 -2.72 0.92 -1.36
C LEU A 40 -2.93 -0.42 -0.63
N ALA A 41 -3.23 -0.37 0.66
CA ALA A 41 -3.56 -1.57 1.44
C ALA A 41 -4.88 -2.22 0.99
N SER A 42 -5.81 -1.44 0.46
CA SER A 42 -7.08 -1.96 -0.07
C SER A 42 -6.89 -2.60 -1.44
N ASP A 43 -6.03 -2.04 -2.29
CA ASP A 43 -5.68 -2.61 -3.59
C ASP A 43 -4.94 -3.95 -3.46
N ASN A 44 -3.94 -4.01 -2.56
CA ASN A 44 -3.24 -5.26 -2.24
C ASN A 44 -4.18 -6.38 -1.78
N ARG A 45 -5.24 -6.04 -1.03
CA ARG A 45 -6.25 -7.02 -0.60
C ARG A 45 -7.18 -7.44 -1.73
N CYS A 46 -7.45 -6.57 -2.69
CA CYS A 46 -8.27 -6.88 -3.86
C CYS A 46 -7.52 -7.84 -4.80
N GLY A 47 -6.26 -7.51 -5.13
CA GLY A 47 -5.38 -8.37 -5.94
C GLY A 47 -5.06 -9.71 -5.27
N ALA A 48 -4.85 -9.73 -3.95
CA ALA A 48 -4.67 -11.00 -3.22
C ALA A 48 -5.93 -11.87 -3.23
N ARG A 49 -7.14 -11.29 -3.16
CA ARG A 49 -8.40 -12.03 -3.30
C ARG A 49 -8.56 -12.63 -4.68
N GLU A 50 -8.20 -11.90 -5.74
CA GLU A 50 -8.22 -12.43 -7.11
C GLU A 50 -7.19 -13.53 -7.32
N ALA A 51 -5.97 -13.36 -6.80
CA ALA A 51 -4.93 -14.39 -6.86
C ALA A 51 -5.32 -15.66 -6.09
N VAL A 52 -5.91 -15.53 -4.89
CA VAL A 52 -6.41 -16.67 -4.11
C VAL A 52 -7.63 -17.32 -4.78
N ALA A 53 -8.54 -16.53 -5.38
CA ALA A 53 -9.67 -17.08 -6.13
C ALA A 53 -9.23 -17.83 -7.40
N ALA A 54 -8.22 -17.32 -8.12
CA ALA A 54 -7.62 -18.00 -9.26
C ALA A 54 -6.90 -19.30 -8.84
N ALA A 55 -6.14 -19.26 -7.74
CA ALA A 55 -5.44 -20.43 -7.20
C ALA A 55 -6.43 -21.52 -6.73
N PHE A 56 -7.53 -21.15 -6.06
CA PHE A 56 -8.55 -22.10 -5.62
C PHE A 56 -9.31 -22.76 -6.79
N CYS A 57 -9.34 -22.13 -7.97
CA CYS A 57 -9.95 -22.70 -9.18
C CYS A 57 -9.01 -23.68 -9.91
N GLN A 58 -7.68 -23.51 -9.79
CA GLN A 58 -6.69 -24.42 -10.38
C GLN A 58 -6.53 -25.73 -9.62
N ASP A 59 -6.80 -25.76 -8.31
CA ASP A 59 -6.69 -26.95 -7.45
C ASP A 59 -7.84 -27.97 -7.66
N LYS A 60 -8.76 -27.71 -8.60
CA LYS A 60 -9.93 -28.56 -8.90
C LYS A 60 -9.86 -29.33 -10.23
N PHE A 61 -8.69 -29.51 -10.82
CA PHE A 61 -8.50 -30.36 -12.00
C PHE A 61 -7.47 -31.47 -11.79
#